data_AF-A0A6G1RB65-F1
#
_entry.id   AF-A0A6G1RB65-F1
#
_cell.length_a   1.000
_cell.length_b   1.000
_cell.length_c   1.000
_cell.angle_alpha   90.00
_cell.angle_beta   90.00
_cell.angle_gamma   90.00
#
_symmetry.space_group_name_H-M   'P 1'
#
loop_
_entity.id
_entity.type
_entity.pdbx_description
1 polymer ?
#
loop_
_entity_poly.entity_id
_entity_poly.type
_entity_poly.pdbx_seq_one_letter_code
_entity_poly.pdbx_strand_id
1 'polypeptide(L)'
;ETGELFQACARYQAGDDGEVDLARCPALPGGSFSGLEPMGPLWALQSQKPFRRLVKRDVQSPFLLQLEVFEGHGEPLGQLLAQAQHERAFLRDGVRRVPVREGRIRATLFLPPGNGPFPGIIDLYGAGGGLPEYRACLLANYGFAVLALAFYGYEDLPKDMKEFHLEYFEEAINYMLQHTQVKGPGIGLLGISKGGDLCISMASFLK
;
A
#
# COMPACT_ATOMS: atom_id res chain seq x y z
N GLU A 1 -6.02 10.13 4.77
CA GLU A 1 -6.14 11.26 3.84
C GLU A 1 -7.45 12.04 3.98
N THR A 2 -8.56 11.40 4.35
CA THR A 2 -9.84 12.08 4.60
C THR A 2 -9.96 12.71 6.00
N GLY A 3 -8.85 12.93 6.69
CA GLY A 3 -8.82 13.43 8.08
C GLY A 3 -9.30 12.45 9.16
N GLU A 4 -9.53 11.17 8.84
CA GLU A 4 -9.91 10.16 9.84
C GLU A 4 -8.71 9.75 10.69
N LEU A 5 -8.90 9.73 12.02
CA LEU A 5 -7.88 9.35 12.98
C LEU A 5 -7.82 7.83 13.15
N PHE A 6 -6.62 7.28 12.96
CA PHE A 6 -6.29 5.90 13.30
C PHE A 6 -5.26 5.91 14.43
N GLN A 7 -5.50 5.14 15.48
CA GLN A 7 -4.65 5.11 16.67
C GLN A 7 -4.52 3.70 17.23
N ALA A 8 -3.43 3.46 17.95
CA ALA A 8 -3.20 2.28 18.77
C ALA A 8 -2.46 2.74 20.03
N CYS A 9 -2.70 2.07 21.14
CA CYS A 9 -1.97 2.29 22.39
C CYS A 9 -1.48 0.96 22.96
N ALA A 10 -0.35 1.00 23.66
CA ALA A 10 0.15 -0.15 24.40
C ALA A 10 0.84 0.34 25.66
N ARG A 11 0.80 -0.48 26.70
CA ARG A 11 1.38 -0.18 28.02
C ARG A 11 2.73 -0.87 28.11
N TYR A 12 3.74 -0.17 28.58
CA TYR A 12 5.09 -0.71 28.76
C TYR A 12 5.62 -0.39 30.14
N GLN A 13 6.59 -1.19 30.58
CA GLN A 13 7.40 -0.90 31.75
C GLN A 13 8.84 -0.73 31.28
N ALA A 14 9.47 0.38 31.66
CA ALA A 14 10.88 0.62 31.40
C ALA A 14 11.76 -0.38 32.16
N GLY A 15 12.92 -0.70 31.60
CA GLY A 15 13.95 -1.47 32.29
C GLY A 15 14.53 -0.71 33.49
N ASP A 16 15.41 -1.37 34.24
CA ASP A 16 16.09 -0.79 35.41
C ASP A 16 17.00 0.40 35.03
N ASP A 17 17.37 0.51 33.76
CA ASP A 17 18.11 1.62 33.14
C ASP A 17 17.20 2.77 32.66
N GLY A 18 15.88 2.63 32.78
CA GLY A 18 14.90 3.60 32.32
C GLY A 18 14.60 3.53 30.81
N GLU A 19 15.08 2.51 30.09
CA GLU A 19 14.86 2.36 28.65
C GLU A 19 13.60 1.54 28.33
N VAL A 20 12.92 1.89 27.24
CA VAL A 20 11.89 1.06 26.60
C VAL A 20 12.31 0.79 25.16
N ASP A 21 12.78 -0.42 24.90
CA ASP A 21 13.05 -0.93 23.56
C ASP A 21 11.92 -1.88 23.14
N LEU A 22 11.11 -1.52 22.14
CA LEU A 22 9.96 -2.32 21.69
C LEU A 22 10.37 -3.70 21.13
N ALA A 23 11.64 -3.91 20.78
CA ALA A 23 12.19 -5.20 20.36
C ALA A 23 12.50 -6.14 21.53
N ARG A 24 12.47 -5.65 22.77
CA ARG A 24 12.89 -6.38 23.97
C ARG A 24 11.86 -6.31 25.11
N CYS A 25 11.11 -5.21 25.19
CA CYS A 25 10.11 -4.94 26.20
C CYS A 25 8.72 -5.31 25.65
N PRO A 26 8.10 -6.41 26.13
CA PRO A 26 6.77 -6.78 25.68
C PRO A 26 5.72 -5.77 26.14
N ALA A 27 4.73 -5.51 25.30
CA ALA A 27 3.54 -4.74 25.67
C ALA A 27 2.72 -5.49 26.72
N LEU A 28 2.35 -4.78 27.79
CA LEU A 28 1.51 -5.28 28.87
C LEU A 28 0.04 -5.37 28.43
N PRO A 29 -0.79 -6.21 29.07
CA PRO A 29 -2.21 -6.30 28.78
C PRO A 29 -2.98 -4.97 29.00
N GLY A 30 -4.06 -4.81 28.24
CA GLY A 30 -5.00 -3.69 28.36
C GLY A 30 -4.74 -2.49 27.44
N GLY A 31 -3.90 -2.66 26.41
CA GLY A 31 -3.83 -1.77 25.25
C GLY A 31 -4.50 -2.39 24.00
N SER A 32 -4.21 -1.84 22.84
CA SER A 32 -4.61 -2.35 21.52
C SER A 32 -3.99 -3.70 21.16
N PHE A 33 -2.85 -4.05 21.79
CA PHE A 33 -2.16 -5.33 21.64
C PHE A 33 -1.32 -5.62 22.92
N SER A 34 -0.79 -6.84 23.05
CA SER A 34 0.13 -7.25 24.12
C SER A 34 1.17 -8.24 23.59
N GLY A 35 2.25 -8.46 24.35
CA GLY A 35 3.37 -9.33 23.97
C GLY A 35 4.51 -8.60 23.27
N LEU A 36 5.51 -9.36 22.81
CA LEU A 36 6.69 -8.82 22.15
C LEU A 36 6.41 -8.50 20.68
N GLU A 37 5.82 -7.32 20.46
CA GLU A 37 5.28 -6.89 19.16
C GLU A 37 5.86 -5.54 18.74
N PRO A 38 7.08 -5.49 18.18
CA PRO A 38 7.78 -4.22 17.91
C PRO A 38 7.04 -3.31 16.93
N MET A 39 6.28 -3.92 16.01
CA MET A 39 5.46 -3.22 15.00
C MET A 39 3.99 -3.11 15.41
N GLY A 40 3.64 -3.53 16.64
CA GLY A 40 2.31 -3.40 17.24
C GLY A 40 1.70 -2.02 17.10
N PRO A 41 2.43 -0.92 17.38
CA PRO A 41 1.91 0.43 17.22
C PRO A 41 1.42 0.78 15.80
N LEU A 42 1.83 0.01 14.78
CA LEU A 42 1.46 0.22 13.38
C LEU A 42 0.35 -0.73 12.92
N TRP A 43 0.48 -2.03 13.16
CA TRP A 43 -0.51 -2.99 12.64
C TRP A 43 -1.80 -2.98 13.47
N ALA A 44 -1.74 -2.56 14.74
CA ALA A 44 -2.91 -2.48 15.61
C ALA A 44 -3.68 -1.16 15.50
N LEU A 45 -3.30 -0.27 14.57
CA LEU A 45 -4.00 0.99 14.34
C LEU A 45 -5.47 0.75 13.99
N GLN A 46 -6.37 1.37 14.74
CA GLN A 46 -7.80 1.29 14.55
C GLN A 46 -8.40 2.69 14.38
N SER A 47 -9.42 2.79 13.52
CA SER A 47 -10.21 4.01 13.41
C SER A 47 -11.04 4.22 14.66
N GLN A 48 -11.11 5.45 15.16
CA GLN A 48 -12.05 5.77 16.25
C GLN A 48 -13.51 5.66 15.78
N LYS A 49 -13.78 5.93 14.50
CA LYS A 49 -15.12 5.73 13.93
C LYS A 49 -15.27 4.32 13.36
N PRO A 50 -16.40 3.64 13.61
CA PRO A 50 -16.62 2.29 13.09
C PRO A 50 -16.69 2.29 11.56
N PHE A 51 -16.37 1.14 10.97
CA PHE A 51 -16.46 0.86 9.52
C PHE A 51 -15.62 1.78 8.62
N ARG A 52 -14.54 2.36 9.14
CA ARG A 52 -13.57 3.11 8.35
C ARG A 52 -12.37 2.25 7.99
N ARG A 53 -11.96 2.35 6.72
CA ARG A 53 -10.75 1.71 6.21
C ARG A 53 -9.68 2.76 6.00
N LEU A 54 -8.44 2.45 6.40
CA LEU A 54 -7.29 3.27 6.06
C LEU A 54 -7.02 3.12 4.56
N VAL A 55 -7.10 4.23 3.82
CA VAL A 55 -6.86 4.25 2.38
C VAL A 55 -5.82 5.32 2.08
N LYS A 56 -4.75 4.92 1.39
CA LYS A 56 -3.77 5.81 0.77
C LYS A 56 -4.13 5.94 -0.71
N ARG A 57 -4.42 7.16 -1.18
CA ARG A 57 -4.68 7.46 -2.59
C ARG A 57 -3.52 8.19 -3.23
N ASP A 58 -2.97 9.20 -2.56
CA ASP A 58 -1.80 9.92 -3.07
C ASP A 58 -0.52 9.28 -2.52
N VAL A 59 0.11 8.41 -3.31
CA VAL A 59 1.33 7.71 -2.92
C VAL A 59 2.59 8.60 -2.86
N GLN A 60 2.50 9.86 -3.29
CA GLN A 60 3.63 10.79 -3.28
C GLN A 60 3.84 11.44 -1.92
N SER A 61 2.81 11.52 -1.09
CA SER A 61 2.90 11.98 0.28
C SER A 61 3.08 10.82 1.26
N PRO A 62 3.84 10.97 2.36
CA PRO A 62 3.90 9.96 3.41
C PRO A 62 2.62 9.95 4.26
N PHE A 63 2.49 8.95 5.13
CA PHE A 63 1.70 9.11 6.35
C PHE A 63 2.58 9.65 7.47
N LEU A 64 2.09 10.64 8.22
CA LEU A 64 2.73 11.11 9.45
C LEU A 64 2.18 10.32 10.63
N LEU A 65 3.05 9.55 11.28
CA LEU A 65 2.71 8.86 12.52
C LEU A 65 3.19 9.70 13.70
N GLN A 66 2.24 10.14 14.53
CA GLN A 66 2.54 10.75 15.81
C GLN A 66 2.76 9.63 16.84
N LEU A 67 3.92 9.65 17.49
CA LEU A 67 4.27 8.76 18.58
C LEU A 67 4.32 9.58 19.86
N GLU A 68 3.63 9.12 20.90
CA GLU A 68 3.52 9.81 22.18
C GLU A 68 3.79 8.84 23.32
N VAL A 69 4.54 9.29 24.32
CA VAL A 69 4.84 8.54 25.54
C VAL A 69 4.19 9.25 26.70
N PHE A 70 3.31 8.56 27.41
CA PHE A 70 2.60 9.09 28.58
C PHE A 70 3.08 8.40 29.86
N GLU A 71 3.04 9.13 30.96
CA GLU A 71 3.35 8.60 32.29
C GLU A 71 2.24 7.67 32.82
N GLY A 72 2.65 6.53 33.38
CA GLY A 72 1.75 5.58 34.04
C GLY A 72 0.86 4.77 33.09
N HIS A 73 -0.02 3.94 33.68
CA HIS A 73 -0.94 3.05 32.94
C HIS A 73 -2.42 3.35 33.20
N GLY A 74 -2.71 4.45 33.87
CA GLY A 74 -4.06 4.85 34.25
C GLY A 74 -4.92 5.34 33.07
N GLU A 75 -6.22 5.40 33.32
CA GLU A 75 -7.17 6.14 32.48
C GLU A 75 -7.81 7.23 33.37
N PRO A 76 -7.73 8.52 32.99
CA PRO A 76 -7.18 9.08 31.74
C PRO A 76 -5.64 8.97 31.65
N LEU A 77 -5.12 9.22 30.45
CA LEU A 77 -3.66 9.27 30.20
C LEU A 77 -2.98 10.24 31.18
N GLY A 78 -1.82 9.85 31.69
CA GLY A 78 -0.98 10.70 32.54
C GLY A 78 -0.27 11.81 31.77
N GLN A 79 0.79 12.38 32.36
CA GLN A 79 1.57 13.45 31.74
C GLN A 79 2.24 12.97 30.45
N LEU A 80 2.21 13.79 29.38
CA LEU A 80 3.01 13.57 28.17
C LEU A 80 4.50 13.76 28.51
N LEU A 81 5.27 12.69 28.38
CA LEU A 81 6.71 12.66 28.66
C LEU A 81 7.54 12.98 27.43
N ALA A 82 7.15 12.45 26.27
CA ALA A 82 7.85 12.67 25.01
C ALA A 82 6.90 12.50 23.81
N GLN A 83 7.25 13.13 22.70
CA GLN A 83 6.56 12.95 21.42
C GLN A 83 7.53 13.01 20.25
N ALA A 84 7.20 12.29 19.18
CA ALA A 84 7.96 12.29 17.94
C ALA A 84 7.03 12.09 16.73
N GLN A 85 7.50 12.54 15.57
CA GLN A 85 6.83 12.29 14.29
C GLN A 85 7.69 11.37 13.43
N HIS A 86 7.05 10.35 12.86
CA HIS A 86 7.69 9.40 11.95
C HIS A 86 6.95 9.40 10.62
N GLU A 87 7.62 9.84 9.57
CA GLU A 87 7.11 9.78 8.21
C GLU A 87 7.22 8.36 7.65
N ARG A 88 6.10 7.83 7.14
CA ARG A 88 6.05 6.55 6.44
C ARG A 88 5.75 6.79 4.97
N ALA A 89 6.82 6.92 4.19
CA ALA A 89 6.75 7.11 2.74
C ALA A 89 6.33 5.83 2.01
N PHE A 90 5.66 6.01 0.87
CA PHE A 90 5.25 4.92 -0.01
C PHE A 90 6.20 4.78 -1.21
N LEU A 91 6.68 5.90 -1.75
CA LEU A 91 7.67 5.96 -2.79
C LEU A 91 9.07 6.15 -2.18
N ARG A 92 10.02 5.29 -2.57
CA ARG A 92 11.44 5.50 -2.30
C ARG A 92 12.02 6.49 -3.31
N ASP A 93 13.06 7.21 -2.89
CA ASP A 93 13.85 8.09 -3.74
C ASP A 93 14.23 7.43 -5.08
N GLY A 94 13.98 8.16 -6.17
CA GLY A 94 14.29 7.74 -7.52
C GLY A 94 13.27 6.81 -8.19
N VAL A 95 12.27 6.29 -7.46
CA VAL A 95 11.13 5.61 -8.10
C VAL A 95 10.30 6.63 -8.86
N ARG A 96 10.06 6.37 -10.15
CA ARG A 96 9.27 7.24 -11.02
C ARG A 96 7.82 6.76 -11.08
N ARG A 97 6.90 7.68 -10.88
CA ARG A 97 5.46 7.50 -11.07
C ARG A 97 5.05 8.10 -12.42
N VAL A 98 4.55 7.29 -13.34
CA VAL A 98 4.19 7.69 -14.70
C VAL A 98 2.73 7.35 -14.98
N PRO A 99 1.81 8.33 -14.99
CA PRO A 99 0.43 8.10 -15.43
C PRO A 99 0.42 7.62 -16.89
N VAL A 100 -0.35 6.57 -17.18
CA VAL A 100 -0.45 5.95 -18.51
C VAL A 100 -1.85 6.15 -19.07
N ARG A 101 -1.93 6.80 -20.23
CA ARG A 101 -3.18 7.10 -20.96
C ARG A 101 -3.03 6.72 -22.44
N GLU A 102 -2.61 5.49 -22.68
CA GLU A 102 -2.36 4.97 -24.02
C GLU A 102 -3.55 4.14 -24.52
N GLY A 103 -4.15 4.55 -25.64
CA GLY A 103 -5.40 3.98 -26.10
C GLY A 103 -6.46 4.02 -25.00
N ARG A 104 -7.06 2.86 -24.70
CA ARG A 104 -8.08 2.71 -23.66
C ARG A 104 -7.49 2.49 -22.25
N ILE A 105 -6.20 2.22 -22.14
CA ILE A 105 -5.54 1.90 -20.85
C ILE A 105 -5.60 3.12 -19.93
N ARG A 106 -6.10 2.91 -18.71
CA ARG A 106 -6.00 3.87 -17.61
C ARG A 106 -5.25 3.24 -16.45
N ALA A 107 -4.00 3.68 -16.27
CA ALA A 107 -3.08 3.06 -15.33
C ALA A 107 -2.05 4.06 -14.80
N THR A 108 -1.24 3.62 -13.85
CA THR A 108 -0.03 4.32 -13.42
C THR A 108 1.11 3.31 -13.39
N LEU A 109 2.17 3.58 -14.14
CA LEU A 109 3.39 2.77 -14.18
C LEU A 109 4.39 3.32 -13.16
N PHE A 110 4.88 2.43 -12.31
CA PHE A 110 5.98 2.71 -11.38
C PHE A 110 7.26 2.05 -11.88
N LEU A 111 8.32 2.85 -12.00
CA LEU A 111 9.63 2.39 -12.46
C LEU A 111 10.67 2.57 -11.36
N PRO A 112 11.44 1.52 -11.00
CA PRO A 112 12.55 1.64 -10.07
C PRO A 112 13.61 2.63 -10.57
N PRO A 113 14.47 3.16 -9.67
CA PRO A 113 15.65 3.91 -10.09
C PRO A 113 16.62 3.04 -10.90
N GLY A 114 17.39 3.68 -11.79
CA GLY A 114 18.36 3.02 -12.66
C GLY A 114 17.90 2.87 -14.11
N ASN A 115 18.74 2.24 -14.92
CA ASN A 115 18.56 2.18 -16.37
C ASN A 115 17.67 1.02 -16.85
N GLY A 116 17.27 0.12 -15.95
CA GLY A 116 16.53 -1.09 -16.30
C GLY A 116 17.32 -2.05 -17.22
N PRO A 117 16.62 -2.96 -17.93
CA PRO A 117 15.19 -3.20 -17.84
C PRO A 117 14.83 -3.97 -16.55
N PHE A 118 13.61 -3.78 -16.07
CA PHE A 118 13.09 -4.36 -14.84
C PHE A 118 12.07 -5.46 -15.14
N PRO A 119 11.96 -6.51 -14.32
CA PRO A 119 10.83 -7.45 -14.43
C PRO A 119 9.50 -6.69 -14.28
N GLY A 120 8.58 -6.92 -15.21
CA GLY A 120 7.29 -6.23 -15.28
C GLY A 120 6.19 -6.95 -14.49
N ILE A 121 5.35 -6.20 -13.79
CA ILE A 121 4.16 -6.71 -13.09
C ILE A 121 2.95 -5.83 -13.44
N ILE A 122 1.80 -6.45 -13.69
CA ILE A 122 0.50 -5.75 -13.70
C ILE A 122 -0.18 -6.01 -12.36
N ASP A 123 -0.55 -4.92 -11.67
CA ASP A 123 -1.18 -4.92 -10.36
C ASP A 123 -2.68 -4.60 -10.47
N LEU A 124 -3.52 -5.52 -10.01
CA LEU A 124 -4.98 -5.46 -10.10
C LEU A 124 -5.62 -5.54 -8.71
N TYR A 125 -6.45 -4.54 -8.41
CA TYR A 125 -7.31 -4.56 -7.23
C TYR A 125 -8.68 -5.18 -7.51
N GLY A 126 -9.44 -5.43 -6.44
CA GLY A 126 -10.78 -5.99 -6.52
C GLY A 126 -11.87 -4.95 -6.79
N ALA A 127 -13.09 -5.30 -6.39
CA ALA A 127 -14.22 -4.37 -6.44
C ALA A 127 -13.96 -3.12 -5.55
N GLY A 128 -14.41 -1.97 -6.04
CA GLY A 128 -14.25 -0.64 -5.44
C GLY A 128 -14.08 0.46 -6.50
N GLY A 129 -13.66 0.10 -7.71
CA GLY A 129 -13.35 1.03 -8.79
C GLY A 129 -12.11 1.88 -8.48
N GLY A 130 -11.84 2.84 -9.35
CA GLY A 130 -10.70 3.74 -9.19
C GLY A 130 -9.37 3.06 -9.54
N LEU A 131 -8.28 3.70 -9.07
CA LEU A 131 -6.91 3.25 -9.31
C LEU A 131 -6.10 3.25 -8.01
N PRO A 132 -6.15 2.19 -7.21
CA PRO A 132 -5.29 2.05 -6.03
C PRO A 132 -3.83 1.83 -6.45
N GLU A 133 -2.93 2.73 -6.04
CA GLU A 133 -1.52 2.70 -6.48
C GLU A 133 -0.54 2.18 -5.42
N TYR A 134 -0.97 2.11 -4.16
CA TYR A 134 -0.07 1.93 -3.01
C TYR A 134 0.67 0.58 -2.99
N ARG A 135 0.11 -0.48 -3.57
CA ARG A 135 0.83 -1.77 -3.69
C ARG A 135 1.85 -1.75 -4.81
N ALA A 136 1.48 -1.19 -5.97
CA ALA A 136 2.38 -1.05 -7.11
C ALA A 136 3.61 -0.21 -6.79
N CYS A 137 3.43 0.94 -6.12
CA CYS A 137 4.55 1.80 -5.77
C CYS A 137 5.49 1.14 -4.74
N LEU A 138 4.94 0.43 -3.75
CA LEU A 138 5.74 -0.28 -2.75
C LEU A 138 6.54 -1.42 -3.39
N LEU A 139 5.99 -2.13 -4.37
CA LEU A 139 6.72 -3.18 -5.10
C LEU A 139 7.81 -2.61 -6.02
N ALA A 140 7.61 -1.44 -6.61
CA ALA A 140 8.62 -0.79 -7.42
C ALA A 140 9.89 -0.44 -6.61
N ASN A 141 9.75 -0.21 -5.30
CA ASN A 141 10.90 -0.01 -4.40
C ASN A 141 11.83 -1.24 -4.32
N TYR A 142 11.39 -2.41 -4.79
CA TYR A 142 12.12 -3.68 -4.79
C TYR A 142 12.56 -4.12 -6.20
N GLY A 143 12.59 -3.21 -7.17
CA GLY A 143 13.21 -3.46 -8.48
C GLY A 143 12.29 -4.02 -9.56
N PHE A 144 10.97 -3.89 -9.40
CA PHE A 144 9.97 -4.25 -10.40
C PHE A 144 9.39 -3.04 -11.11
N ALA A 145 9.18 -3.11 -12.42
CA ALA A 145 8.32 -2.17 -13.13
C ALA A 145 6.86 -2.60 -12.92
N VAL A 146 6.05 -1.80 -12.21
CA VAL A 146 4.71 -2.21 -11.79
C VAL A 146 3.64 -1.28 -12.35
N LEU A 147 2.71 -1.82 -13.13
CA LEU A 147 1.57 -1.11 -13.68
C LEU A 147 0.36 -1.31 -12.77
N ALA A 148 -0.01 -0.31 -11.96
CA ALA A 148 -1.32 -0.28 -11.33
C ALA A 148 -2.36 -0.06 -12.42
N LEU A 149 -3.26 -1.02 -12.63
CA LEU A 149 -4.22 -1.00 -13.73
C LEU A 149 -5.66 -0.83 -13.21
N ALA A 150 -6.32 0.25 -13.62
CA ALA A 150 -7.76 0.40 -13.42
C ALA A 150 -8.49 -0.32 -14.56
N PHE A 151 -9.71 -0.80 -14.28
CA PHE A 151 -10.55 -1.46 -15.29
C PHE A 151 -12.02 -1.05 -15.22
N TYR A 152 -12.43 -0.27 -14.22
CA TYR A 152 -13.74 0.38 -14.14
C TYR A 152 -13.75 1.49 -13.07
N GLY A 153 -14.76 2.36 -13.10
CA GLY A 153 -14.99 3.38 -12.07
C GLY A 153 -13.83 4.38 -11.94
N TYR A 154 -13.11 4.62 -13.03
CA TYR A 154 -11.95 5.51 -13.07
C TYR A 154 -11.88 6.23 -14.41
N GLU A 155 -11.89 7.57 -14.36
CA GLU A 155 -11.87 8.45 -15.54
C GLU A 155 -12.94 8.09 -16.57
N ASP A 156 -12.56 7.81 -17.81
CA ASP A 156 -13.41 7.48 -18.96
C ASP A 156 -13.69 5.97 -19.09
N LEU A 157 -13.23 5.14 -18.15
CA LEU A 157 -13.59 3.72 -18.09
C LEU A 157 -15.08 3.53 -17.74
N PRO A 158 -15.65 2.33 -18.03
CA PRO A 158 -17.01 2.01 -17.63
C PRO A 158 -17.26 2.31 -16.14
N LYS A 159 -18.40 2.91 -15.83
CA LYS A 159 -18.75 3.29 -14.44
C LYS A 159 -18.97 2.08 -13.54
N ASP A 160 -19.57 1.03 -14.10
CA ASP A 160 -19.98 -0.17 -13.38
C ASP A 160 -19.26 -1.41 -13.90
N MET A 161 -19.15 -2.40 -13.03
CA MET A 161 -18.47 -3.67 -13.28
C MET A 161 -19.46 -4.74 -13.78
N LYS A 162 -20.00 -4.57 -15.00
CA LYS A 162 -21.02 -5.47 -15.58
C LYS A 162 -20.44 -6.59 -16.43
N GLU A 163 -19.49 -6.26 -17.28
CA GLU A 163 -18.82 -7.16 -18.21
C GLU A 163 -17.33 -6.80 -18.29
N PHE A 164 -16.50 -7.79 -18.63
CA PHE A 164 -15.07 -7.60 -18.81
C PHE A 164 -14.67 -8.13 -20.18
N HIS A 165 -14.00 -7.28 -20.95
CA HIS A 165 -13.43 -7.64 -22.24
C HIS A 165 -11.94 -7.93 -22.02
N LEU A 166 -11.50 -9.17 -22.17
CA LEU A 166 -10.12 -9.57 -21.86
C LEU A 166 -9.09 -8.88 -22.77
N GLU A 167 -9.52 -8.42 -23.94
CA GLU A 167 -8.75 -7.60 -24.88
C GLU A 167 -8.24 -6.31 -24.23
N TYR A 168 -8.99 -5.72 -23.28
CA TYR A 168 -8.51 -4.56 -22.52
C TYR A 168 -7.26 -4.87 -21.70
N PHE A 169 -7.22 -6.07 -21.11
CA PHE A 169 -6.08 -6.51 -20.30
C PHE A 169 -4.92 -6.98 -21.18
N GLU A 170 -5.21 -7.54 -22.35
CA GLU A 170 -4.22 -7.86 -23.39
C GLU A 170 -3.51 -6.59 -23.90
N GLU A 171 -4.26 -5.50 -24.14
CA GLU A 171 -3.69 -4.18 -24.46
C GLU A 171 -2.68 -3.74 -23.38
N ALA A 172 -3.01 -3.92 -22.09
CA ALA A 172 -2.11 -3.57 -20.99
C ALA A 172 -0.86 -4.47 -20.89
N ILE A 173 -0.98 -5.77 -21.18
CA ILE A 173 0.16 -6.70 -21.28
C ILE A 173 1.09 -6.24 -22.41
N ASN A 174 0.53 -5.97 -23.59
CA ASN A 174 1.29 -5.54 -24.77
C ASN A 174 2.00 -4.21 -24.53
N TYR A 175 1.32 -3.23 -23.92
CA TYR A 175 1.92 -1.97 -23.49
C TYR A 175 3.16 -2.22 -22.60
N MET A 176 3.04 -3.09 -21.59
CA MET A 176 4.15 -3.42 -20.70
C MET A 176 5.29 -4.14 -21.43
N LEU A 177 5.00 -5.10 -22.30
CA LEU A 177 6.03 -5.84 -23.05
C LEU A 177 6.78 -4.97 -24.08
N GLN A 178 6.14 -3.94 -24.61
CA GLN A 178 6.76 -2.99 -25.55
C GLN A 178 7.54 -1.88 -24.84
N HIS A 179 7.34 -1.68 -23.55
CA HIS A 179 8.01 -0.63 -22.80
C HIS A 179 9.52 -0.93 -22.64
N THR A 180 10.38 -0.02 -23.09
CA THR A 180 11.85 -0.22 -23.17
C THR A 180 12.55 -0.57 -21.85
N GLN A 181 11.94 -0.20 -20.72
CA GLN A 181 12.45 -0.49 -19.37
C GLN A 181 11.82 -1.73 -18.73
N VAL A 182 11.01 -2.50 -19.46
CA VAL A 182 10.45 -3.76 -19.00
C VAL A 182 11.21 -4.91 -19.67
N LYS A 183 11.63 -5.90 -18.89
CA LYS A 183 12.59 -6.92 -19.31
C LYS A 183 12.02 -7.97 -20.26
N GLY A 184 10.73 -8.32 -20.11
CA GLY A 184 10.15 -9.47 -20.82
C GLY A 184 10.83 -10.81 -20.47
N PRO A 185 10.54 -11.89 -21.21
CA PRO A 185 9.60 -11.97 -22.35
C PRO A 185 8.13 -12.02 -21.93
N GLY A 186 7.84 -12.20 -20.63
CA GLY A 186 6.48 -12.21 -20.08
C GLY A 186 6.31 -11.16 -18.98
N ILE A 187 5.08 -11.08 -18.46
CA ILE A 187 4.67 -10.14 -17.40
C ILE A 187 4.12 -10.93 -16.21
N GLY A 188 4.51 -10.56 -14.99
CA GLY A 188 3.90 -11.07 -13.78
C GLY A 188 2.52 -10.46 -13.54
N LEU A 189 1.57 -11.22 -13.02
CA LEU A 189 0.25 -10.72 -12.64
C LEU A 189 0.08 -10.80 -11.13
N LEU A 190 -0.32 -9.69 -10.51
CA LEU A 190 -0.63 -9.61 -9.08
C LEU A 190 -2.05 -9.09 -8.87
N GLY A 191 -2.91 -9.95 -8.33
CA GLY A 191 -4.32 -9.65 -8.16
C GLY A 191 -4.82 -9.90 -6.73
N ILE A 192 -5.78 -9.12 -6.27
CA ILE A 192 -6.54 -9.40 -5.04
C ILE A 192 -8.05 -9.32 -5.29
N SER A 193 -8.81 -10.23 -4.67
CA SER A 193 -10.27 -10.32 -4.85
C SER A 193 -10.60 -10.43 -6.34
N LYS A 194 -11.47 -9.58 -6.90
CA LYS A 194 -11.82 -9.62 -8.33
C LYS A 194 -10.59 -9.46 -9.25
N GLY A 195 -9.57 -8.71 -8.82
CA GLY A 195 -8.31 -8.62 -9.55
C GLY A 195 -7.57 -9.95 -9.62
N GLY A 196 -7.71 -10.81 -8.60
CA GLY A 196 -7.18 -12.18 -8.60
C GLY A 196 -7.90 -13.07 -9.61
N ASP A 197 -9.23 -13.01 -9.66
CA ASP A 197 -10.01 -13.73 -10.68
C ASP A 197 -9.59 -13.29 -12.09
N LEU A 198 -9.35 -12.00 -12.29
CA LEU A 198 -8.88 -11.46 -13.57
C LEU A 198 -7.46 -11.95 -13.90
N CYS A 199 -6.56 -12.05 -12.92
CA CYS A 199 -5.22 -12.62 -13.15
C CYS A 199 -5.30 -14.07 -13.65
N ILE A 200 -6.15 -14.90 -13.02
CA ILE A 200 -6.37 -16.28 -13.46
C ILE A 200 -6.99 -16.30 -14.87
N SER A 201 -7.97 -15.43 -15.14
CA SER A 201 -8.62 -15.33 -16.45
C SER A 201 -7.61 -14.94 -17.54
N MET A 202 -6.82 -13.90 -17.31
CA MET A 202 -5.76 -13.46 -18.21
C MET A 202 -4.76 -14.58 -18.48
N ALA A 203 -4.26 -15.25 -17.43
CA ALA A 203 -3.31 -16.35 -17.58
C ALA A 203 -3.90 -17.59 -18.31
N SER A 204 -5.23 -17.74 -18.30
CA SER A 204 -5.90 -18.87 -18.96
C SER A 204 -6.17 -18.61 -20.45
N PHE A 205 -6.43 -17.36 -20.82
CA PHE A 205 -6.92 -17.01 -22.16
C PHE A 205 -5.95 -16.17 -22.99
N LEU A 206 -5.07 -15.39 -22.37
CA LEU A 206 -4.10 -14.53 -23.05
C LEU A 206 -2.76 -15.25 -23.17
N LYS A 207 -2.07 -15.04 -24.29
CA LYS A 207 -0.79 -15.68 -24.61
C LYS A 207 0.37 -14.72 -24.50
#